data_AF-A0A7C2CK02-F1
#
_entry.id   AF-A0A7C2CK02-F1
#
_cell.length_a   1.000
_cell.length_b   1.000
_cell.length_c   1.000
_cell.angle_alpha   90.00
_cell.angle_beta   90.00
_cell.angle_gamma   90.00
#
_symmetry.space_group_name_H-M   'P 1'
#
loop_
_entity.id
_entity.type
_entity.pdbx_description
1 polymer ?
#
loop_
_entity_poly.entity_id
_entity_poly.type
_entity_poly.pdbx_seq_one_letter_code
_entity_poly.pdbx_strand_id
1 'polypeptide(L)'
;MTGRFRFWLILSFLLVFVAGGLVGFLTERFFPHRSFPPRREAPQFPSFEKWAQDLNLSPEQQKAIKEVFRRSDEKMRELRNRFHRELGEIREEIKKEIDAVLTAEQREKLQAMIQEHRQKREKERAPDRERYPERKRDYPR
;
A
#
# COMPACT_ATOMS: atom_id res chain seq x y z
N MET A 1 39.89 4.84 -44.83
CA MET A 1 39.70 6.04 -43.98
C MET A 1 38.45 5.92 -43.06
N THR A 2 38.24 4.79 -42.36
CA THR A 2 36.98 4.52 -41.62
C THR A 2 37.18 4.20 -40.13
N GLY A 3 38.41 3.94 -39.67
CA GLY A 3 38.69 3.60 -38.25
C GLY A 3 38.64 4.79 -37.29
N ARG A 4 39.15 5.96 -37.70
CA ARG A 4 39.17 7.17 -36.85
C ARG A 4 37.77 7.74 -36.61
N PHE A 5 36.89 7.72 -37.62
CA PHE A 5 35.50 8.18 -37.48
C PHE A 5 34.67 7.27 -36.56
N ARG A 6 34.84 5.96 -36.65
CA ARG A 6 34.17 5.00 -35.75
C ARG A 6 34.64 5.17 -34.31
N PHE A 7 35.93 5.40 -34.09
CA PHE A 7 36.47 5.69 -32.76
C PHE A 7 35.91 6.99 -32.17
N TRP A 8 35.83 8.06 -32.98
CA TRP A 8 35.24 9.34 -32.54
C TRP A 8 33.73 9.24 -32.23
N LEU A 9 32.99 8.44 -32.99
CA LEU A 9 31.58 8.17 -32.72
C LEU A 9 31.39 7.41 -31.40
N ILE A 10 32.17 6.35 -31.17
CA ILE A 10 32.11 5.58 -29.92
C ILE A 10 32.50 6.47 -28.73
N LEU A 11 33.53 7.29 -28.88
CA LEU A 11 33.98 8.21 -27.83
C LEU A 11 32.91 9.25 -27.49
N SER A 12 32.23 9.80 -28.50
CA SER A 12 31.11 10.73 -28.32
C SER A 12 29.95 10.09 -27.56
N PHE A 13 29.55 8.87 -27.93
CA PHE A 13 28.49 8.14 -27.24
C PHE A 13 28.83 7.87 -25.78
N LEU A 14 30.07 7.47 -25.51
CA LEU A 14 30.54 7.18 -24.15
C LEU A 14 30.55 8.45 -23.29
N LEU A 15 30.90 9.59 -23.88
CA LEU A 15 30.90 10.88 -23.18
C LEU A 15 29.48 11.36 -22.84
N VAL A 16 28.51 11.21 -23.75
CA VAL A 16 27.09 11.50 -23.48
C VAL A 16 26.53 10.59 -22.39
N PHE A 17 26.91 9.31 -22.38
CA PHE A 17 26.48 8.34 -21.37
C PHE A 17 27.01 8.70 -19.97
N VAL A 18 28.29 9.07 -19.85
CA VAL A 18 28.89 9.50 -18.59
C VAL A 18 28.28 10.81 -18.11
N ALA A 19 28.03 11.77 -19.02
CA ALA A 19 27.35 13.02 -18.68
C ALA A 19 25.92 12.78 -18.18
N GLY A 20 25.16 11.89 -18.84
CA GLY A 20 23.82 11.50 -18.39
C GLY A 20 23.82 10.82 -17.02
N GLY A 21 24.79 9.92 -16.77
CA GLY A 21 24.95 9.27 -15.46
C GLY A 21 25.27 10.23 -14.33
N LEU A 22 26.12 11.23 -14.59
CA LEU A 22 26.45 12.29 -13.61
C LEU A 22 25.24 13.16 -13.29
N VAL A 23 24.45 13.56 -14.29
CA VAL A 23 23.22 14.34 -14.08
C VAL A 23 22.21 13.54 -13.25
N GLY A 24 22.00 12.27 -13.57
CA GLY A 24 21.13 11.37 -12.80
C GLY A 24 21.55 11.24 -11.33
N PHE A 25 22.85 11.02 -11.09
CA PHE A 25 23.43 10.91 -9.74
C PHE A 25 23.29 12.21 -8.94
N LEU A 26 23.46 13.37 -9.57
CA LEU A 26 23.31 14.68 -8.93
C LEU A 26 21.85 15.00 -8.59
N THR A 27 20.89 14.62 -9.44
CA THR A 27 19.46 14.80 -9.13
C THR A 27 19.03 14.02 -7.89
N GLU A 28 19.53 12.79 -7.72
CA GLU A 28 19.17 11.95 -6.57
C GLU A 28 19.82 12.44 -5.27
N ARG A 29 21.01 13.04 -5.34
CA ARG A 29 21.72 13.57 -4.17
C ARG A 29 21.18 14.91 -3.66
N PHE A 30 20.70 15.79 -4.56
CA PHE A 30 20.34 17.17 -4.22
C PHE A 30 18.84 17.47 -4.18
N PHE A 31 17.98 16.58 -4.70
CA PHE A 31 16.54 16.68 -4.50
C PHE A 31 16.08 15.68 -3.45
N PRO A 32 16.03 16.05 -2.16
CA PRO A 32 15.41 15.20 -1.16
C PRO A 32 13.96 14.95 -1.61
N HIS A 33 13.61 13.67 -1.73
CA HIS A 33 12.25 13.23 -1.96
C HIS A 33 11.36 13.97 -0.97
N ARG A 34 10.41 14.75 -1.47
CA ARG A 34 9.47 15.51 -0.66
C ARG A 34 8.71 14.50 0.20
N SER A 35 9.15 14.33 1.45
CA SER A 35 8.51 13.45 2.42
C SER A 35 7.05 13.88 2.50
N PHE A 36 6.15 12.98 2.12
CA PHE A 36 4.72 13.20 2.31
C PHE A 36 4.50 13.57 3.78
N PRO A 37 3.74 14.63 4.10
CA PRO A 37 3.47 14.98 5.48
C PRO A 37 2.85 13.77 6.19
N PRO A 38 3.19 13.52 7.47
CA PRO A 38 2.63 12.42 8.23
C PRO A 38 1.10 12.49 8.12
N ARG A 39 0.47 11.36 7.81
CA ARG A 39 -1.00 11.25 7.75
C ARG A 39 -1.55 11.84 9.04
N ARG A 40 -2.31 12.94 8.94
CA ARG A 40 -3.09 13.46 10.06
C ARG A 40 -3.90 12.29 10.61
N GLU A 41 -3.75 12.00 11.90
CA GLU A 41 -4.57 10.99 12.57
C GLU A 41 -6.03 11.34 12.27
N ALA A 42 -6.75 10.40 11.65
CA ALA A 42 -8.16 10.59 11.40
C ALA A 42 -8.83 10.86 12.76
N PRO A 43 -9.79 11.81 12.85
CA PRO A 43 -10.47 12.08 14.11
C PRO A 43 -11.02 10.76 14.67
N GLN A 44 -10.51 10.34 15.83
CA GLN A 44 -10.97 9.11 16.48
C GLN A 44 -12.44 9.31 16.84
N PHE A 45 -13.29 8.46 16.28
CA PHE A 45 -14.67 8.37 16.76
C PHE A 45 -14.66 8.06 18.26
N PRO A 46 -15.54 8.70 19.08
CA PRO A 46 -15.56 8.48 20.51
C PRO A 46 -15.82 7.00 20.82
N SER A 47 -15.25 6.47 21.91
CA SER A 47 -15.53 5.11 22.36
C SER A 47 -17.00 4.95 22.74
N PHE A 48 -17.52 3.72 22.69
CA PHE A 48 -18.89 3.43 23.14
C PHE A 48 -19.12 3.83 24.60
N GLU A 49 -18.11 3.67 25.47
CA GLU A 49 -18.16 4.08 26.87
C GLU A 49 -18.38 5.59 27.01
N LYS A 50 -17.69 6.38 26.17
CA LYS A 50 -17.88 7.82 26.13
C LYS A 50 -19.28 8.20 25.65
N TRP A 51 -19.83 7.49 24.66
CA TRP A 51 -21.23 7.68 24.26
C TRP A 51 -22.22 7.33 25.37
N ALA A 52 -21.97 6.23 26.09
CA ALA A 52 -22.84 5.82 27.18
C ALA A 52 -22.88 6.88 28.29
N GLN A 53 -21.73 7.48 28.61
CA GLN A 53 -21.62 8.57 29.57
C GLN A 53 -22.24 9.87 29.04
N ASP A 54 -21.81 10.35 27.88
CA ASP A 54 -22.23 11.65 27.32
C ASP A 54 -23.75 11.68 27.04
N LEU A 55 -24.35 10.53 26.71
CA LEU A 55 -25.79 10.40 26.44
C LEU A 55 -26.59 9.90 27.66
N ASN A 56 -25.95 9.64 28.80
CA ASN A 56 -26.57 9.10 30.01
C ASN A 56 -27.45 7.85 29.73
N LEU A 57 -26.89 6.88 29.00
CA LEU A 57 -27.65 5.69 28.57
C LEU A 57 -27.99 4.76 29.74
N SER A 58 -29.25 4.33 29.81
CA SER A 58 -29.67 3.29 30.76
C SER A 58 -29.01 1.93 30.47
N PRO A 59 -28.93 1.01 31.45
CA PRO A 59 -28.42 -0.34 31.22
C PRO A 59 -29.12 -1.08 30.07
N GLU A 60 -30.43 -0.89 29.93
CA GLU A 60 -31.24 -1.48 28.86
C GLU A 60 -30.88 -0.89 27.49
N GLN A 61 -30.72 0.44 27.41
CA GLN A 61 -30.31 1.13 26.18
C GLN A 61 -28.91 0.70 25.74
N GLN A 62 -27.96 0.61 26.68
CA GLN A 62 -26.62 0.14 26.40
C GLN A 62 -26.63 -1.30 25.86
N LYS A 63 -27.42 -2.19 26.46
CA LYS A 63 -27.58 -3.57 25.98
C LYS A 63 -28.16 -3.62 24.57
N ALA A 64 -29.19 -2.82 24.28
CA ALA A 64 -29.80 -2.75 22.96
C ALA A 64 -28.80 -2.24 21.89
N ILE A 65 -28.02 -1.20 22.19
CA ILE A 65 -27.03 -0.66 21.25
C ILE A 65 -25.87 -1.63 21.03
N LYS A 66 -25.38 -2.31 22.08
CA LYS A 66 -24.37 -3.38 21.92
C LYS A 66 -24.86 -4.49 20.99
N GLU A 67 -26.13 -4.86 21.09
CA GLU A 67 -26.75 -5.85 20.19
C GLU A 67 -26.90 -5.35 18.75
N VAL A 68 -27.11 -4.04 18.53
CA VAL A 68 -27.07 -3.42 17.20
C VAL A 68 -25.66 -3.51 16.60
N PHE A 69 -24.62 -3.20 17.38
CA PHE A 69 -23.24 -3.33 16.91
C PHE A 69 -22.89 -4.77 16.58
N ARG A 70 -23.20 -5.73 17.47
CA ARG A 70 -22.93 -7.15 17.25
C ARG A 70 -23.52 -7.66 15.93
N ARG A 71 -24.80 -7.38 15.68
CA ARG A 71 -25.47 -7.76 14.42
C ARG A 71 -24.89 -7.03 13.20
N SER A 72 -24.44 -5.80 13.37
CA SER A 72 -23.83 -5.03 12.29
C SER A 72 -22.43 -5.56 11.95
N ASP A 73 -21.64 -5.94 12.95
CA ASP A 73 -20.31 -6.53 12.77
C ASP A 73 -20.37 -7.84 11.99
N GLU A 74 -21.37 -8.69 12.25
CA GLU A 74 -21.60 -9.92 11.47
C GLU A 74 -21.86 -9.61 10.00
N LYS A 75 -22.76 -8.66 9.71
CA LYS A 75 -23.07 -8.21 8.33
C LYS A 75 -21.85 -7.63 7.64
N MET A 76 -21.11 -6.77 8.34
CA MET A 76 -19.88 -6.15 7.81
C MET A 76 -18.80 -7.20 7.54
N ARG A 77 -18.66 -8.21 8.41
CA ARG A 77 -17.73 -9.32 8.21
C ARG A 77 -18.11 -10.14 6.97
N GLU A 78 -19.39 -10.46 6.80
CA GLU A 78 -19.88 -11.17 5.62
C GLU A 78 -19.62 -10.38 4.34
N LEU A 79 -19.99 -9.10 4.33
CA LEU A 79 -19.76 -8.19 3.20
C LEU A 79 -18.27 -8.12 2.85
N ARG A 80 -17.41 -7.95 3.86
CA ARG A 80 -15.96 -7.91 3.67
C ARG A 80 -15.43 -9.21 3.06
N ASN A 81 -15.88 -10.36 3.55
CA ASN A 81 -15.46 -11.66 3.02
C ASN A 81 -15.89 -11.83 1.55
N ARG A 82 -17.13 -11.46 1.24
CA ARG A 82 -17.67 -11.49 -0.13
C ARG A 82 -16.87 -10.58 -1.05
N PHE A 83 -16.67 -9.32 -0.64
CA PHE A 83 -15.88 -8.34 -1.38
C PHE A 83 -14.45 -8.82 -1.62
N HIS A 84 -13.79 -9.41 -0.61
CA HIS A 84 -12.44 -9.94 -0.79
C HIS A 84 -12.37 -11.10 -1.79
N ARG A 85 -13.38 -11.96 -1.81
CA ARG A 85 -13.47 -13.06 -2.78
C ARG A 85 -13.66 -12.52 -4.19
N GLU A 86 -14.68 -11.70 -4.41
CA GLU A 86 -14.99 -11.11 -5.73
C GLU A 86 -13.83 -10.28 -6.26
N LEU A 87 -13.20 -9.46 -5.40
CA LEU A 87 -12.03 -8.69 -5.79
C LEU A 87 -10.81 -9.58 -6.10
N GLY A 88 -10.70 -10.74 -5.45
CA GLY A 88 -9.67 -11.74 -5.76
C GLY A 88 -9.87 -12.33 -7.15
N GLU A 89 -11.10 -12.72 -7.48
CA GLU A 89 -11.48 -13.26 -8.79
C GLU A 89 -11.17 -12.26 -9.92
N ILE A 90 -11.60 -11.00 -9.76
CA ILE A 90 -11.32 -9.92 -10.73
C ILE A 90 -9.81 -9.71 -10.92
N ARG A 91 -9.02 -9.77 -9.85
CA ARG A 91 -7.56 -9.61 -9.94
C ARG A 91 -6.89 -10.75 -10.70
N GLU A 92 -7.35 -11.98 -10.50
CA GLU A 92 -6.84 -13.15 -11.22
C GLU A 92 -7.21 -13.09 -12.70
N GLU A 93 -8.42 -12.65 -13.03
CA GLU A 93 -8.85 -12.42 -14.42
C GLU A 93 -7.97 -11.37 -15.11
N ILE A 94 -7.82 -10.19 -14.51
CA ILE A 94 -6.93 -9.13 -15.01
C ILE A 94 -5.51 -9.65 -15.19
N LYS A 95 -4.99 -10.43 -14.22
CA LYS A 95 -3.65 -11.01 -14.33
C LYS A 95 -3.54 -11.94 -15.54
N LYS A 96 -4.53 -12.80 -15.78
CA LYS A 96 -4.53 -13.72 -16.94
C LYS A 96 -4.54 -12.95 -18.26
N GLU A 97 -5.35 -11.90 -18.37
CA GLU A 97 -5.42 -11.06 -19.56
C GLU A 97 -4.10 -10.33 -19.83
N ILE A 98 -3.49 -9.77 -18.77
CA ILE A 98 -2.17 -9.14 -18.87
C ILE A 98 -1.12 -10.18 -19.28
N ASP A 99 -1.08 -11.34 -18.63
CA ASP A 99 -0.10 -12.37 -18.95
C ASP A 99 -0.23 -12.81 -20.42
N ALA A 100 -1.45 -12.92 -20.96
CA ALA A 100 -1.71 -13.32 -22.35
C ALA A 100 -1.05 -12.40 -23.40
N VAL A 101 -0.85 -11.11 -23.09
CA VAL A 101 -0.24 -10.14 -24.01
C VAL A 101 1.26 -9.91 -23.77
N LEU A 102 1.83 -10.50 -22.71
CA LEU A 102 3.24 -10.37 -22.35
C LEU A 102 4.09 -11.54 -22.83
N THR A 103 5.34 -11.26 -23.20
CA THR A 103 6.36 -12.30 -23.40
C THR A 103 6.76 -12.93 -22.07
N ALA A 104 7.38 -14.12 -22.12
CA ALA A 104 7.84 -14.80 -20.90
C ALA A 104 8.76 -13.93 -20.03
N GLU A 105 9.72 -13.24 -20.64
CA GLU A 105 10.65 -12.34 -19.94
C GLU A 105 9.92 -11.13 -19.32
N GLN A 106 8.92 -10.58 -20.00
CA GLN A 106 8.11 -9.48 -19.46
C GLN A 106 7.25 -9.92 -18.27
N ARG A 107 6.72 -11.15 -18.28
CA ARG A 107 5.96 -11.71 -17.16
C ARG A 107 6.81 -11.86 -15.91
N GLU A 108 8.03 -12.38 -16.05
CA GLU A 108 8.98 -12.49 -14.93
C GLU A 108 9.32 -11.12 -14.35
N LYS A 109 9.59 -10.13 -15.21
CA LYS A 109 9.83 -8.74 -14.79
C LYS A 109 8.64 -8.14 -14.05
N LEU A 110 7.42 -8.32 -14.56
CA LEU A 110 6.20 -7.83 -13.91
C LEU A 110 6.00 -8.49 -12.53
N GLN A 111 6.23 -9.80 -12.41
CA GLN A 111 6.14 -10.51 -11.15
C GLN A 111 7.13 -9.97 -10.12
N ALA A 112 8.37 -9.70 -10.52
CA ALA A 112 9.38 -9.08 -9.66
C ALA A 112 8.94 -7.69 -9.16
N MET A 113 8.43 -6.85 -10.05
CA MET A 113 7.90 -5.51 -9.70
C MET A 113 6.77 -5.61 -8.67
N ILE A 114 5.81 -6.53 -8.86
CA ILE A 114 4.70 -6.73 -7.93
C ILE A 114 5.21 -7.15 -6.54
N GLN A 115 6.18 -8.06 -6.47
CA GLN A 115 6.75 -8.52 -5.19
C GLN A 115 7.50 -7.40 -4.47
N GLU A 116 8.29 -6.60 -5.19
CA GLU A 116 8.99 -5.44 -4.62
C GLU A 116 8.01 -4.44 -4.02
N HIS A 117 6.96 -4.08 -4.77
CA HIS A 117 5.91 -3.18 -4.27
C HIS A 117 5.21 -3.76 -3.03
N ARG A 118 4.95 -5.07 -2.99
CA ARG A 118 4.36 -5.74 -1.83
C ARG A 118 5.26 -5.63 -0.60
N GLN A 119 6.54 -5.95 -0.74
CA GLN A 119 7.51 -5.87 0.34
C GLN A 119 7.68 -4.44 0.86
N LYS A 120 7.73 -3.45 -0.03
CA LYS A 120 7.82 -2.04 0.37
C LYS A 120 6.61 -1.63 1.22
N ARG A 121 5.40 -2.00 0.81
CA ARG A 121 4.18 -1.72 1.58
C ARG A 121 4.12 -2.45 2.92
N GLU A 122 4.70 -3.64 3.02
CA GLU A 122 4.79 -4.37 4.29
C GLU A 122 5.76 -3.68 5.26
N LYS A 123 6.94 -3.26 4.76
CA LYS A 123 7.92 -2.49 5.52
C LYS A 123 7.37 -1.14 5.99
N GLU A 124 6.60 -0.43 5.16
CA GLU A 124 5.93 0.83 5.52
C GLU A 124 4.81 0.65 6.57
N ARG A 125 4.24 -0.56 6.69
CA ARG A 125 3.22 -0.88 7.71
C ARG A 125 3.79 -1.41 9.02
N ALA A 126 5.02 -1.94 8.99
CA ALA A 126 5.71 -2.45 10.17
C ALA A 126 5.93 -1.43 11.30
N PRO A 127 6.25 -0.13 11.07
CA PRO A 127 6.51 0.81 12.17
C PRO A 127 5.29 1.12 13.05
N ASP A 128 4.07 0.77 12.62
CA ASP A 128 2.85 0.99 13.41
C ASP A 128 2.54 -0.14 14.40
N ARG A 129 3.11 -1.35 14.22
CA ARG A 129 2.87 -2.50 15.11
C ARG A 129 3.62 -2.42 16.43
N GLU A 130 4.80 -1.78 16.45
CA GLU A 130 5.58 -1.53 17.66
C GLU A 130 5.06 -0.33 18.46
N ARG A 131 4.41 0.64 17.78
CA ARG A 131 3.87 1.85 18.41
C ARG A 131 2.54 1.63 19.13
N TYR A 132 1.79 0.61 18.70
CA TYR A 132 0.58 0.15 19.37
C TYR A 132 0.68 -1.37 19.56
N PRO A 133 1.35 -1.85 20.63
CA PRO A 133 1.22 -3.24 21.03
C PRO A 133 -0.28 -3.47 21.22
N GLU A 134 -0.85 -4.44 20.49
CA GLU A 134 -2.23 -4.90 20.57
C GLU A 134 -2.98 -4.33 21.78
N ARG A 135 -3.68 -3.20 21.60
CA ARG A 135 -4.86 -2.97 22.43
C ARG A 135 -5.74 -4.14 22.07
N LYS A 136 -5.77 -5.15 22.95
CA LYS A 136 -6.75 -6.22 22.94
C LYS A 136 -8.05 -5.57 22.53
N ARG A 137 -8.59 -5.97 21.38
CA ARG A 137 -9.92 -5.54 20.97
C ARG A 137 -10.85 -6.06 22.05
N ASP A 138 -11.11 -5.24 23.08
CA ASP A 138 -12.14 -5.43 24.10
C ASP A 138 -13.53 -5.20 23.48
N TYR A 139 -13.73 -5.77 22.29
CA TYR A 139 -15.07 -6.10 21.85
C TYR A 139 -15.38 -7.45 22.50
N PRO A 140 -16.40 -7.54 23.37
CA PRO A 140 -16.84 -8.83 23.88
C PRO A 140 -17.16 -9.73 22.68
N ARG A 141 -16.42 -10.83 22.55
CA ARG A 141 -16.72 -11.90 21.60
C ARG A 141 -17.96 -12.67 22.04
#